data_AF-A0A2P7T9Y3-F1
#
_entry.id   AF-A0A2P7T9Y3-F1
#
_cell.length_a   1.000
_cell.length_b   1.000
_cell.length_c   1.000
_cell.angle_alpha   90.00
_cell.angle_beta   90.00
_cell.angle_gamma   90.00
#
_symmetry.space_group_name_H-M   'P 1'
#
loop_
_entity.id
_entity.type
_entity.pdbx_description
1 polymer ?
#
loop_
_entity_poly.entity_id
_entity_poly.type
_entity_poly.pdbx_seq_one_letter_code
_entity_poly.pdbx_strand_id
1 'polypeptide(L)'
;MKPCLFLILVCLTSYVTVVAQAPAATSPKEKPIPATLITVDFAFTAPAADMAKRFGLLSMVGGSILRKNAANVLFGVEGHFLFGNRMNEDSLALNLFNSEGYITGTDGLPADVNF
;
A
#
# COMPACT_ATOMS: atom_id res chain seq x y z
N MET A 1 29.86 -4.21 15.96
CA MET A 1 28.85 -4.19 17.05
C MET A 1 28.51 -2.78 17.57
N LYS A 2 29.38 -1.77 17.41
CA LYS A 2 29.14 -0.38 17.88
C LYS A 2 28.10 0.46 17.09
N PRO A 3 27.86 0.28 15.77
CA PRO A 3 26.88 1.13 15.06
C PRO A 3 25.42 0.72 15.29
N CYS A 4 25.16 -0.55 15.63
CA CYS A 4 23.80 -1.04 15.90
C CYS A 4 23.28 -0.58 17.29
N LEU A 5 24.18 -0.51 18.29
CA LEU A 5 23.86 0.00 19.62
C LEU A 5 23.56 1.51 19.62
N PHE A 6 24.24 2.27 18.75
CA PHE A 6 24.02 3.71 18.59
C PHE A 6 22.65 4.01 17.95
N LEU A 7 22.20 3.16 17.02
CA LEU A 7 20.91 3.32 16.34
C LEU A 7 19.72 2.99 17.26
N ILE A 8 19.91 2.07 18.21
CA ILE A 8 18.92 1.75 19.26
C ILE A 8 18.85 2.87 20.32
N LEU A 9 19.99 3.52 20.64
CA LEU A 9 20.03 4.62 21.62
C LEU A 9 19.37 5.90 21.11
N VAL A 10 19.48 6.21 19.81
CA VAL A 10 18.81 7.38 19.18
C VAL A 10 17.30 7.19 19.07
N CYS A 11 16.81 5.94 19.04
CA CYS A 11 15.38 5.63 19.02
C CYS A 11 14.71 5.76 20.41
N LEU A 12 15.49 5.69 21.50
CA LEU A 12 14.96 5.76 22.87
C LEU A 12 14.75 7.20 23.38
N THR A 13 15.40 8.20 22.79
CA THR A 13 15.33 9.60 23.25
C THR A 13 14.22 10.43 22.61
N SER A 14 13.40 9.85 21.72
CA SER A 14 12.25 10.52 21.11
C SER A 14 10.95 10.37 21.92
N TYR A 15 10.97 9.61 23.01
CA TYR A 15 9.84 9.48 23.91
C TYR A 15 9.95 10.49 25.06
N VAL A 16 8.89 11.28 25.23
CA VAL A 16 8.57 12.15 26.38
C VAL A 16 9.09 13.60 26.29
N THR A 17 8.27 14.44 25.66
CA THR A 17 7.57 15.54 26.38
C THR A 17 6.20 15.78 25.72
N VAL A 18 5.22 14.91 26.04
CA VAL A 18 3.81 15.28 25.86
C VAL A 18 3.49 16.31 26.94
N VAL A 19 3.51 17.59 26.58
CA VAL A 19 2.90 18.64 27.39
C VAL A 19 1.40 18.36 27.40
N ALA A 20 0.86 18.03 28.57
CA ALA A 20 -0.57 17.93 28.78
C ALA A 20 -1.21 19.26 28.36
N GLN A 21 -2.05 19.23 27.32
CA GLN A 21 -2.84 20.40 26.95
C GLN A 21 -3.79 20.69 28.12
N ALA A 22 -3.68 21.90 28.69
CA ALA A 22 -4.66 22.44 29.63
C ALA A 22 -6.08 22.20 29.07
N PRO A 23 -7.11 21.95 29.91
CA PRO A 23 -8.46 21.68 29.43
C PRO A 23 -8.90 22.88 28.60
N ALA A 24 -8.91 22.70 27.27
CA ALA A 24 -9.41 23.68 26.35
C ALA A 24 -10.84 23.99 26.79
N ALA A 25 -11.13 25.28 26.99
CA ALA A 25 -12.47 25.78 27.22
C ALA A 25 -13.43 25.01 26.28
N THR A 26 -14.52 24.48 26.82
CA THR A 26 -15.52 23.73 26.06
C THR A 26 -16.01 24.59 24.90
N SER A 27 -15.36 24.42 23.75
CA SER A 27 -15.82 24.96 22.49
C SER A 27 -17.24 24.43 22.28
N PRO A 28 -18.17 25.25 21.77
CA PRO A 28 -19.47 24.75 21.34
C PRO A 28 -19.25 23.50 20.50
N LYS A 29 -20.01 22.43 20.73
CA LYS A 29 -20.00 21.24 19.86
C LYS A 29 -20.44 21.72 18.47
N GLU A 30 -19.47 22.09 17.64
CA GLU A 30 -19.71 22.53 16.28
C GLU A 30 -20.36 21.39 15.50
N LYS A 31 -21.48 21.69 14.85
CA LYS A 31 -22.15 20.70 14.01
C LYS A 31 -21.24 20.39 12.82
N PRO A 32 -21.03 19.11 12.46
CA PRO A 32 -20.19 18.78 11.32
C PRO A 32 -20.77 19.37 10.03
N ILE A 33 -19.97 20.17 9.33
CA ILE A 33 -20.35 20.76 8.04
C ILE A 33 -20.06 19.73 6.94
N PRO A 34 -21.07 19.39 6.11
CA PRO A 34 -20.85 18.49 4.99
C PRO A 34 -20.02 19.19 3.90
N ALA A 35 -18.99 18.51 3.41
CA ALA A 35 -18.04 19.06 2.45
C ALA A 35 -17.70 18.04 1.35
N THR A 36 -17.41 18.53 0.15
CA THR A 36 -16.90 17.71 -0.95
C THR A 36 -15.43 18.06 -1.16
N LEU A 37 -14.59 17.04 -1.25
CA LEU A 37 -13.16 17.15 -1.47
C LEU A 37 -12.86 16.54 -2.83
N ILE A 38 -12.11 17.27 -3.65
CA ILE A 38 -11.56 16.79 -4.92
C ILE A 38 -10.06 16.86 -4.78
N THR A 39 -9.38 15.72 -4.94
CA THR A 39 -7.93 15.64 -4.81
C THR A 39 -7.30 15.09 -6.07
N VAL A 40 -6.06 15.49 -6.31
CA VAL A 40 -5.15 14.87 -7.26
C VAL A 40 -3.93 14.45 -6.47
N ASP A 41 -3.44 13.25 -6.71
CA ASP A 41 -2.34 12.68 -5.96
C ASP A 41 -1.39 11.87 -6.86
N PHE A 42 -0.15 11.77 -6.39
CA PHE A 42 0.93 11.06 -7.03
C PHE A 42 1.68 10.28 -5.94
N ALA A 43 1.86 8.99 -6.16
CA ALA A 43 2.55 8.11 -5.22
C ALA A 43 3.68 7.34 -5.92
N PHE A 44 4.73 7.08 -5.15
CA PHE A 44 5.85 6.27 -5.58
C PHE A 44 6.10 5.19 -4.53
N THR A 45 6.09 3.93 -4.96
CA THR A 45 6.23 2.76 -4.08
C THR A 45 7.43 1.92 -4.50
N ALA A 46 8.34 1.69 -3.55
CA ALA A 46 9.45 0.78 -3.72
C ALA A 46 9.15 -0.53 -2.96
N PRO A 47 9.05 -1.68 -3.66
CA PRO A 47 8.81 -2.96 -3.01
C PRO A 47 10.02 -3.39 -2.18
N ALA A 48 9.76 -4.19 -1.13
CA ALA A 48 10.77 -4.71 -0.22
C ALA A 48 10.61 -6.23 -0.04
N ALA A 49 11.65 -6.88 0.53
CA ALA A 49 11.67 -8.32 0.80
C ALA A 49 11.36 -9.17 -0.45
N ASP A 50 10.38 -10.08 -0.38
CA ASP A 50 10.01 -10.97 -1.49
C ASP A 50 9.49 -10.19 -2.71
N MET A 51 8.73 -9.11 -2.47
CA MET A 51 8.20 -8.26 -3.54
C MET A 51 9.31 -7.55 -4.32
N ALA A 52 10.46 -7.23 -3.69
CA ALA A 52 11.58 -6.58 -4.38
C ALA A 52 12.25 -7.50 -5.42
N LYS A 53 12.10 -8.82 -5.30
CA LYS A 53 12.61 -9.80 -6.28
C LYS A 53 11.70 -9.90 -7.50
N ARG A 54 10.41 -9.62 -7.31
CA ARG A 54 9.31 -9.86 -8.27
C ARG A 54 8.85 -8.60 -8.98
N PHE A 55 8.92 -7.45 -8.32
CA PHE A 55 8.43 -6.17 -8.82
C PHE A 55 9.53 -5.10 -8.77
N GLY A 56 9.54 -4.25 -9.78
CA GLY A 56 10.34 -3.04 -9.80
C GLY A 56 9.66 -1.87 -9.09
N LEU A 57 10.17 -0.67 -9.37
CA LEU A 57 9.57 0.56 -8.87
C LEU A 57 8.20 0.78 -9.52
N LEU A 58 7.23 1.15 -8.69
CA LEU A 58 5.85 1.42 -9.10
C LEU A 58 5.52 2.88 -8.81
N SER A 59 4.96 3.55 -9.81
CA SER A 59 4.39 4.89 -9.68
C SER A 59 2.89 4.83 -9.88
N MET A 60 2.19 5.74 -9.22
CA MET A 60 0.74 5.87 -9.32
C MET A 60 0.39 7.35 -9.45
N VAL A 61 -0.55 7.65 -10.33
CA VAL A 61 -1.16 8.98 -10.45
C VAL A 61 -2.66 8.84 -10.50
N GLY A 62 -3.36 9.71 -9.80
CA GLY A 62 -4.80 9.69 -9.84
C GLY A 62 -5.43 10.79 -9.03
N GLY A 63 -6.64 10.53 -8.60
CA GLY A 63 -7.41 11.50 -7.83
C GLY A 63 -8.63 10.86 -7.21
N SER A 64 -9.24 11.63 -6.32
CA SER A 64 -10.39 11.17 -5.56
C SER A 64 -11.44 12.25 -5.40
N ILE A 65 -12.69 11.80 -5.30
CA ILE A 65 -13.85 12.62 -4.97
C ILE A 65 -14.43 12.06 -3.68
N LEU A 66 -14.26 12.79 -2.58
CA LEU A 66 -14.77 12.41 -1.27
C LEU A 66 -15.87 13.36 -0.81
N ARG A 67 -16.87 12.80 -0.14
CA ARG A 67 -17.98 13.52 0.49
C ARG A 67 -17.98 13.23 1.98
N LYS A 68 -17.83 14.28 2.78
CA LYS A 68 -18.09 14.28 4.21
C LYS A 68 -19.55 14.64 4.46
N ASN A 69 -20.27 13.83 5.23
CA ASN A 69 -21.65 14.12 5.64
C ASN A 69 -21.71 14.87 6.99
N ALA A 70 -22.91 15.33 7.36
CA ALA A 70 -23.15 16.02 8.63
C ALA A 70 -23.05 15.10 9.87
N ALA A 71 -22.96 13.78 9.67
CA ALA A 71 -22.64 12.79 10.70
C ALA A 71 -21.12 12.56 10.83
N ASN A 72 -20.29 13.37 10.15
CA ASN A 72 -18.83 13.28 10.14
C ASN A 72 -18.27 11.97 9.55
N VAL A 73 -19.01 11.32 8.65
CA VAL A 73 -18.56 10.17 7.87
C VAL A 73 -18.06 10.65 6.51
N LEU A 74 -16.88 10.18 6.12
CA LEU A 74 -16.25 10.45 4.83
C LEU A 74 -16.36 9.21 3.93
N PHE A 75 -16.91 9.38 2.74
CA PHE A 75 -17.01 8.32 1.74
C PHE A 75 -16.75 8.92 0.35
N GLY A 76 -16.24 8.12 -0.58
CA GLY A 76 -15.84 8.65 -1.87
C GLY A 76 -15.45 7.56 -2.84
N VAL A 77 -15.09 8.00 -4.04
CA VAL A 77 -14.48 7.17 -5.07
C VAL A 77 -13.09 7.70 -5.37
N GLU A 78 -12.18 6.79 -5.64
CA GLU A 78 -10.78 7.06 -5.91
C GLU A 78 -10.37 6.24 -7.12
N GLY A 79 -9.66 6.88 -8.05
CA GLY A 79 -9.27 6.29 -9.32
C GLY A 79 -7.80 6.56 -9.57
N HIS A 80 -7.05 5.49 -9.82
CA HIS A 80 -5.60 5.54 -9.96
C HIS A 80 -5.13 4.82 -11.21
N PHE A 81 -4.21 5.46 -11.90
CA PHE A 81 -3.43 4.85 -12.97
C PHE A 81 -2.07 4.43 -12.42
N LEU A 82 -1.83 3.12 -12.42
CA LEU A 82 -0.59 2.51 -11.97
C LEU A 82 0.34 2.29 -13.17
N PHE A 83 1.59 2.72 -13.04
CA PHE A 83 2.61 2.55 -14.07
C PHE A 83 3.97 2.21 -13.46
N GLY A 84 4.66 1.24 -14.06
CA GLY A 84 5.93 0.72 -13.58
C GLY A 84 6.72 0.11 -14.72
N ASN A 85 8.03 0.00 -14.55
CA ASN A 85 8.96 -0.36 -15.63
C ASN A 85 9.43 -1.82 -15.59
N ARG A 86 9.10 -2.57 -14.54
CA ARG A 86 9.57 -3.96 -14.37
C ARG A 86 8.57 -4.78 -13.57
N MET A 87 8.01 -5.78 -14.23
CA MET A 87 7.34 -6.93 -13.62
C MET A 87 8.24 -8.12 -13.94
N ASN A 88 8.80 -8.75 -12.90
CA ASN A 88 9.73 -9.85 -13.02
C ASN A 88 9.08 -11.15 -12.50
N GLU A 89 7.76 -11.25 -12.68
CA GLU A 89 7.02 -12.47 -12.37
C GLU A 89 7.21 -13.42 -13.55
N ASP A 90 7.97 -14.49 -13.33
CA ASP A 90 8.07 -15.58 -14.30
C ASP A 90 6.64 -16.13 -14.46
N SER A 91 6.06 -15.97 -15.66
CA SER A 91 4.76 -16.47 -16.16
C SER A 91 3.66 -16.81 -15.13
N LEU A 92 2.43 -16.33 -15.33
CA LEU A 92 1.25 -16.77 -14.54
C LEU A 92 1.08 -18.30 -14.47
N ALA A 93 1.64 -19.03 -15.44
CA ALA A 93 1.63 -20.48 -15.51
C ALA A 93 2.70 -21.16 -14.63
N LEU A 94 3.60 -20.45 -13.94
CA LEU A 94 4.69 -21.09 -13.19
C LEU A 94 4.16 -22.06 -12.12
N ASN A 95 3.04 -21.71 -11.50
CA ASN A 95 2.37 -22.54 -10.50
C ASN A 95 1.64 -23.76 -11.10
N LEU A 96 1.56 -23.87 -12.42
CA LEU A 96 0.96 -25.01 -13.12
C LEU A 96 1.99 -26.09 -13.44
N PHE A 97 3.30 -25.77 -13.38
CA PHE A 97 4.35 -26.75 -13.59
C PHE A 97 4.55 -27.59 -12.33
N ASN A 98 4.68 -28.90 -12.52
CA ASN A 98 5.08 -29.79 -11.45
C ASN A 98 6.60 -29.73 -11.20
N SER A 99 7.10 -30.52 -10.26
CA SER A 99 8.53 -30.63 -9.93
C SER A 99 9.41 -31.07 -11.10
N GLU A 100 8.81 -31.67 -12.14
CA GLU A 100 9.50 -32.14 -13.34
C GLU A 100 9.43 -31.14 -14.50
N GLY A 101 8.77 -29.99 -14.31
CA GLY A 101 8.79 -28.87 -15.26
C GLY A 101 7.76 -28.97 -16.39
N TYR A 102 6.72 -29.81 -16.25
CA TYR A 102 5.57 -29.85 -17.18
C TYR A 102 4.24 -29.62 -16.46
N ILE A 103 3.23 -29.19 -17.22
CA ILE A 103 1.86 -29.10 -16.72
C ILE A 103 1.23 -30.49 -16.77
N THR A 104 0.61 -30.95 -15.69
CA THR A 104 -0.07 -32.25 -15.65
C THR A 104 -1.51 -32.10 -16.15
N GLY A 105 -1.85 -32.85 -17.21
CA GLY A 105 -3.19 -32.92 -17.78
C GLY A 105 -4.17 -33.66 -16.88
N THR A 106 -5.46 -33.59 -17.21
CA THR A 106 -6.52 -34.29 -16.48
C THR A 106 -6.43 -35.81 -16.59
N ASP A 107 -5.67 -36.30 -17.55
CA ASP A 107 -5.31 -37.70 -17.79
C ASP A 107 -4.07 -38.15 -16.99
N GLY A 108 -3.42 -37.25 -16.26
CA GLY A 108 -2.21 -37.54 -15.50
C GLY A 108 -0.93 -37.58 -16.34
N LEU A 109 -1.00 -37.21 -17.63
CA LEU A 109 0.15 -37.12 -18.54
C LEU A 109 0.58 -35.66 -18.72
N PRO A 110 1.78 -35.38 -19.28
CA PRO A 110 2.16 -34.03 -19.65
C PRO A 110 1.15 -33.40 -20.62
N ALA A 111 0.59 -32.26 -20.26
CA ALA A 111 -0.39 -31.53 -21.07
C ALA A 111 0.29 -30.73 -22.18
N ASP A 112 -0.29 -30.76 -23.37
CA ASP A 112 0.09 -29.88 -24.48
C ASP A 112 -0.59 -28.51 -24.33
N VAL A 113 0.19 -27.44 -24.32
CA VAL A 113 -0.25 -26.08 -24.01
C VAL A 113 -0.11 -25.24 -25.27
N ASN A 114 -1.22 -25.00 -25.96
CA ASN A 114 -1.25 -24.10 -27.11
C ASN A 114 -1.57 -22.68 -26.64
N PHE A 115 -0.70 -21.73 -26.98
CA PHE A 115 -0.85 -20.29 -26.68
C PHE A 115 -1.46 -19.53 -27.84
#